data_AF-A0A814QZ21-F1
#
_entry.id   AF-A0A814QZ21-F1
#
_cell.length_a   1.000
_cell.length_b   1.000
_cell.length_c   1.000
_cell.angle_alpha   90.00
_cell.angle_beta   90.00
_cell.angle_gamma   90.00
#
_symmetry.space_group_name_H-M   'P 1'
#
loop_
_entity.id
_entity.type
_entity.pdbx_description
1 polymer ?
#
loop_
_entity_poly.entity_id
_entity_poly.type
_entity_poly.pdbx_seq_one_letter_code
_entity_poly.pdbx_strand_id
1 'polypeptide(L)'
;MYINQSRNNECNQSNSSIQSFNNQYSRNFYRSTILPSYTTNPSNRCYYLKNFDSIKIPPLFTSAKTSLYTSKDWLNFECNQFINTNEILNDNKELNIESEYLTREIDDQICKNQWKSTNEIYIIKQEINFWKNEIEKLRQKLNDTINELEIKRQQIEHFLNRIISSLKIVEENLYEREKRQTIDLVHDNVDCELIKLINMLIDAKNSINNGIIEKINKQIYLNRERLYQLEIEANDKFYALLLENTALNLTNTLLCFSNYKNNVSG
;
A
#
# COMPACT_ATOMS: atom_id res chain seq x y z
N MET A 1 9.88 18.56 8.42
CA MET A 1 9.84 19.22 7.09
C MET A 1 10.92 18.74 6.10
N TYR A 2 11.71 17.69 6.39
CA TYR A 2 12.83 17.24 5.54
C TYR A 2 12.60 15.92 4.78
N ILE A 3 11.46 15.24 4.96
CA ILE A 3 11.24 13.88 4.40
C ILE A 3 10.51 13.92 3.04
N ASN A 4 9.79 15.00 2.73
CA ASN A 4 9.06 15.14 1.47
C ASN A 4 9.91 15.68 0.30
N GLN A 5 11.14 16.14 0.54
CA GLN A 5 12.03 16.59 -0.54
C GLN A 5 12.82 15.45 -1.19
N SER A 6 13.10 14.35 -0.48
CA SER A 6 13.85 13.22 -1.05
C SER A 6 13.02 12.37 -2.00
N ARG A 7 11.73 12.12 -1.71
CA ARG A 7 10.84 11.34 -2.60
C ARG A 7 10.50 12.06 -3.90
N ASN A 8 10.39 13.39 -3.87
CA ASN A 8 10.17 14.18 -5.08
C ASN A 8 11.42 14.25 -5.96
N ASN A 9 12.62 14.14 -5.39
CA ASN A 9 13.86 14.10 -6.16
C ASN A 9 14.10 12.75 -6.84
N GLU A 10 13.69 11.64 -6.22
CA GLU A 10 13.79 10.29 -6.84
C GLU A 10 12.78 10.10 -7.97
N CYS A 11 11.55 10.61 -7.84
CA CYS A 11 10.55 10.59 -8.92
C CYS A 11 10.90 11.54 -10.09
N ASN A 12 11.55 12.67 -9.81
CA ASN A 12 12.02 13.57 -10.87
C ASN A 12 13.27 13.05 -11.57
N GLN A 13 14.15 12.32 -10.87
CA GLN A 13 15.28 11.65 -11.50
C GLN A 13 14.82 10.49 -12.38
N SER A 14 13.88 9.65 -11.95
CA SER A 14 13.32 8.58 -12.80
C SER A 14 12.55 9.12 -14.01
N ASN A 15 11.79 10.20 -13.87
CA ASN A 15 11.11 10.84 -15.01
C ASN A 15 12.08 11.55 -15.97
N SER A 16 13.19 12.13 -15.48
CA SER A 16 14.24 12.69 -16.33
C SER A 16 15.06 11.61 -17.04
N SER A 17 15.22 10.43 -16.44
CA SER A 17 15.85 9.25 -17.06
C SER A 17 14.97 8.67 -18.16
N ILE A 18 13.65 8.63 -17.96
CA ILE A 18 12.68 8.14 -18.96
C ILE A 18 12.50 9.17 -20.10
N GLN A 19 12.54 10.47 -19.82
CA GLN A 19 12.54 11.51 -20.85
C GLN A 19 13.87 11.64 -21.60
N SER A 20 15.00 11.29 -20.99
CA SER A 20 16.30 11.25 -21.68
C SER A 20 16.51 9.96 -22.48
N PHE A 21 15.91 8.83 -22.07
CA PHE A 21 15.85 7.61 -22.88
C PHE A 21 14.92 7.76 -24.10
N ASN A 22 13.78 8.43 -23.96
CA ASN A 22 12.86 8.66 -25.08
C ASN A 22 13.33 9.73 -26.08
N ASN A 23 14.27 10.61 -25.68
CA ASN A 23 14.82 11.65 -26.56
C ASN A 23 16.09 11.26 -27.32
N GLN A 24 16.73 10.12 -27.01
CA GLN A 24 17.93 9.68 -27.74
C GLN A 24 17.63 8.79 -28.96
N TYR A 25 16.43 8.18 -29.04
CA TYR A 25 16.02 7.37 -30.19
C TYR A 25 15.02 8.07 -31.14
N SER A 26 14.66 9.32 -30.88
CA SER A 26 13.78 10.11 -31.76
C SER A 26 14.56 10.92 -32.80
N ARG A 27 15.54 10.30 -33.48
CA ARG A 27 16.19 10.89 -34.66
C ARG A 27 16.05 9.97 -35.88
N ASN A 28 15.07 10.33 -36.70
CA ASN A 28 15.03 10.15 -38.15
C ASN A 28 15.03 8.71 -38.68
N PHE A 29 13.91 7.99 -38.51
CA PHE A 29 13.60 6.82 -39.35
C PHE A 29 12.20 6.88 -39.95
N TYR A 30 11.93 7.94 -40.71
CA TYR A 30 10.96 7.88 -41.80
C TYR A 30 11.47 8.74 -42.96
N ARG A 31 12.48 8.25 -43.67
CA ARG A 31 12.62 8.63 -45.08
C ARG A 31 11.77 7.65 -45.87
N SER A 32 10.50 7.98 -46.03
CA SER A 32 9.55 7.27 -46.87
C SER A 32 10.04 7.28 -48.31
N THR A 33 10.77 6.25 -48.74
CA THR A 33 10.79 5.87 -50.14
C THR A 33 9.45 5.21 -50.43
N ILE A 34 8.52 6.02 -50.93
CA ILE A 34 7.28 5.55 -51.53
C ILE A 34 7.67 4.65 -52.71
N LEU A 35 7.64 3.34 -52.51
CA LEU A 35 7.53 2.37 -53.60
C LEU A 35 6.06 2.38 -54.04
N PRO A 36 5.74 2.71 -55.31
CA PRO A 36 4.38 2.56 -55.79
C PRO A 36 4.05 1.07 -55.86
N SER A 37 3.12 0.63 -55.04
CA SER A 37 2.49 -0.68 -55.16
C SER A 37 1.66 -0.71 -56.46
N TYR A 38 2.15 -1.44 -57.46
CA TYR A 38 1.34 -1.78 -58.63
C TYR A 38 0.28 -2.80 -58.20
N THR A 39 -0.91 -2.33 -57.88
CA THR A 39 -2.10 -3.18 -57.76
C THR A 39 -2.55 -3.55 -59.18
N THR A 40 -2.31 -4.79 -59.58
CA THR A 40 -2.93 -5.37 -60.77
C THR A 40 -4.41 -5.64 -60.50
N ASN A 41 -5.29 -4.89 -61.18
CA ASN A 41 -6.69 -5.29 -61.34
C ASN A 41 -7.15 -4.94 -62.76
N PRO A 42 -7.42 -5.93 -63.62
CA PRO A 42 -7.89 -5.70 -64.98
C PRO A 42 -9.41 -5.60 -64.97
N SER A 43 -9.97 -4.42 -65.26
CA SER A 43 -11.39 -4.32 -65.55
C SER A 43 -11.63 -3.39 -66.74
N ASN A 44 -12.23 -3.99 -67.76
CA ASN A 44 -12.67 -3.43 -69.02
C ASN A 44 -13.35 -2.06 -68.85
N ARG A 45 -12.83 -1.06 -69.56
CA ARG A 45 -13.65 0.08 -69.98
C ARG A 45 -13.24 0.52 -71.38
N CYS A 46 -13.93 -0.06 -72.35
CA CYS A 46 -13.83 0.32 -73.76
C CYS A 46 -14.51 1.68 -73.92
N TYR A 47 -13.73 2.74 -74.17
CA TYR A 47 -14.25 4.02 -74.61
C TYR A 47 -13.85 4.25 -76.06
N TYR A 48 -14.85 4.22 -76.94
CA TYR A 48 -14.76 4.71 -78.31
C TYR A 48 -14.45 6.21 -78.29
N LEU A 49 -13.25 6.61 -78.74
CA LEU A 49 -12.91 8.00 -79.00
C LEU A 49 -13.23 8.32 -80.47
N LYS A 50 -14.36 9.00 -80.69
CA LYS A 50 -14.61 9.79 -81.91
C LYS A 50 -14.25 11.24 -81.60
N ASN A 51 -13.65 11.91 -82.58
CA ASN A 51 -13.12 13.27 -82.61
C ASN A 51 -11.66 13.41 -82.13
N PHE A 52 -10.76 13.53 -83.11
CA PHE A 52 -9.41 14.06 -82.92
C PHE A 52 -9.50 15.59 -82.86
N ASP A 53 -10.00 16.12 -81.74
CA ASP A 53 -9.69 17.50 -81.40
C ASP A 53 -8.18 17.57 -81.15
N SER A 54 -7.56 18.56 -81.76
CA SER A 54 -6.11 18.72 -81.85
C SER A 54 -5.50 18.82 -80.45
N ILE A 55 -5.11 17.67 -79.89
CA ILE A 55 -4.35 17.62 -78.64
C ILE A 55 -3.06 18.38 -78.93
N LYS A 56 -2.95 19.61 -78.42
CA LYS A 56 -1.69 20.33 -78.35
C LYS A 56 -0.81 19.55 -77.37
N ILE A 57 -0.10 18.56 -77.89
CA ILE A 57 0.97 17.91 -77.16
C ILE A 57 2.00 19.01 -76.92
N PRO A 58 2.27 19.43 -75.68
CA PRO A 58 3.35 20.37 -75.41
C PRO A 58 4.62 19.79 -76.05
N PRO A 59 5.49 20.61 -76.67
CA PRO A 59 6.66 20.09 -77.35
C PRO A 59 7.39 19.20 -76.37
N LEU A 60 7.43 17.89 -76.68
CA LEU A 60 8.20 16.92 -75.94
C LEU A 60 9.59 17.54 -75.84
N PHE A 61 10.00 17.92 -74.63
CA PHE A 61 11.35 18.39 -74.39
C PHE A 61 12.26 17.43 -75.16
N THR A 62 13.21 17.95 -75.95
CA THR A 62 14.05 17.12 -76.83
C THR A 62 14.79 16.00 -76.06
N SER A 63 14.84 16.09 -74.72
CA SER A 63 15.27 15.06 -73.77
C SER A 63 14.36 13.82 -73.68
N ALA A 64 13.17 13.79 -74.28
CA ALA A 64 12.25 12.65 -74.29
C ALA A 64 12.42 11.70 -75.50
N LYS A 65 13.27 12.04 -76.47
CA LYS A 65 13.55 11.20 -77.66
C LYS A 65 14.76 10.27 -77.52
N THR A 66 15.54 10.46 -76.46
CA THR A 66 16.59 9.56 -75.99
C THR A 66 16.14 9.05 -74.63
N SER A 67 16.18 7.74 -74.35
CA SER A 67 15.86 7.27 -73.01
C SER A 67 16.78 7.98 -72.02
N LEU A 68 16.21 8.71 -71.05
CA LEU A 68 16.98 9.48 -70.05
C LEU A 68 17.95 8.60 -69.25
N TYR A 69 17.66 7.30 -69.21
CA TYR A 69 18.47 6.26 -68.64
C TYR A 69 18.70 5.19 -69.70
N THR A 70 19.92 4.68 -69.79
CA THR A 70 20.23 3.51 -70.60
C THR A 70 19.79 2.25 -69.87
N SER A 71 19.58 1.13 -70.57
CA SER A 71 19.30 -0.17 -69.92
C SER A 71 20.39 -0.55 -68.90
N LYS A 72 21.64 -0.08 -69.12
CA LYS A 72 22.74 -0.24 -68.17
C LYS A 72 22.52 0.56 -66.88
N ASP A 73 22.01 1.79 -66.98
CA ASP A 73 21.69 2.63 -65.81
C ASP A 73 20.53 2.04 -65.00
N TRP A 74 19.52 1.46 -65.67
CA TRP A 74 18.42 0.78 -65.00
C TRP A 74 18.88 -0.48 -64.26
N LEU A 75 19.70 -1.33 -64.89
CA LEU A 75 20.29 -2.51 -64.24
C LEU A 75 21.19 -2.13 -63.06
N ASN A 76 22.00 -1.07 -63.20
CA ASN A 76 22.82 -0.57 -62.09
C ASN A 76 21.94 -0.05 -60.93
N PHE A 77 20.85 0.65 -61.23
CA PHE A 77 19.89 1.10 -60.21
C PHE A 77 19.22 -0.07 -59.50
N GLU A 78 18.76 -1.08 -60.23
CA GLU A 78 18.13 -2.28 -59.66
C GLU A 78 19.13 -3.09 -58.80
N CYS A 79 20.37 -3.25 -59.25
CA CYS A 79 21.43 -3.86 -58.43
C CYS A 79 21.70 -3.07 -57.14
N ASN A 80 21.82 -1.74 -57.22
CA ASN A 80 22.02 -0.89 -56.04
C ASN A 80 20.81 -0.93 -55.09
N GLN A 81 19.60 -0.96 -55.63
CA GLN A 81 18.38 -1.09 -54.84
C GLN A 81 18.34 -2.45 -54.12
N PHE A 82 18.69 -3.54 -54.80
CA PHE A 82 18.78 -4.87 -54.20
C PHE A 82 19.80 -4.91 -53.05
N ILE A 83 21.00 -4.35 -53.26
CA ILE A 83 22.04 -4.25 -52.21
C ILE A 83 21.50 -3.47 -51.01
N ASN A 84 20.95 -2.28 -51.22
CA ASN A 84 20.39 -1.44 -50.16
C ASN A 84 19.24 -2.14 -49.40
N THR A 85 18.33 -2.81 -50.11
CA THR A 85 17.26 -3.57 -49.45
C THR A 85 17.79 -4.73 -48.62
N ASN A 86 18.86 -5.40 -49.05
CA ASN A 86 19.48 -6.47 -48.27
C ASN A 86 20.21 -5.95 -47.04
N GLU A 87 20.88 -4.80 -47.13
CA GLU A 87 21.48 -4.11 -45.99
C GLU A 87 20.40 -3.77 -44.95
N ILE A 88 19.31 -3.12 -45.37
CA ILE A 88 18.17 -2.80 -44.50
C ILE A 88 17.55 -4.07 -43.89
N LEU A 89 17.42 -5.16 -44.65
CA LEU A 89 16.90 -6.42 -44.11
C LEU A 89 17.84 -7.04 -43.07
N ASN A 90 19.15 -6.93 -43.26
CA ASN A 90 20.13 -7.42 -42.29
C ASN A 90 20.11 -6.58 -41.01
N ASP A 91 20.06 -5.26 -41.12
CA ASP A 91 19.92 -4.35 -39.98
C ASP A 91 18.64 -4.65 -39.19
N ASN A 92 17.51 -4.83 -39.89
CA ASN A 92 16.25 -5.20 -39.25
C ASN A 92 16.30 -6.58 -38.58
N LYS A 93 17.00 -7.55 -39.17
CA LYS A 93 17.19 -8.86 -38.54
C LYS A 93 18.00 -8.73 -37.26
N GLU A 94 19.08 -7.95 -37.28
CA GLU A 94 19.91 -7.70 -36.10
C GLU A 94 19.10 -7.04 -34.98
N LEU A 95 18.34 -5.97 -35.30
CA LEU A 95 17.44 -5.30 -34.36
C LEU A 95 16.37 -6.22 -33.79
N ASN A 96 15.78 -7.10 -34.62
CA ASN A 96 14.80 -8.07 -34.16
C ASN A 96 15.43 -9.08 -33.18
N ILE A 97 16.64 -9.57 -33.47
CA ILE A 97 17.36 -10.48 -32.58
C ILE A 97 17.66 -9.79 -31.24
N GLU A 98 18.13 -8.54 -31.27
CA GLU A 98 18.38 -7.74 -30.07
C GLU A 98 17.10 -7.52 -29.26
N SER A 99 16.01 -7.12 -29.91
CA SER A 99 14.70 -6.94 -29.27
C SER A 99 14.21 -8.23 -28.62
N GLU A 100 14.36 -9.37 -29.29
CA GLU A 100 13.99 -10.67 -28.72
C GLU A 100 14.86 -11.06 -27.53
N TYR A 101 16.15 -10.70 -27.53
CA TYR A 101 17.04 -10.93 -26.40
C TYR A 101 16.64 -10.05 -25.21
N LEU A 102 16.43 -8.76 -25.43
CA LEU A 102 16.01 -7.82 -24.39
C LEU A 102 14.65 -8.20 -23.79
N THR A 103 13.70 -8.64 -24.61
CA THR A 103 12.39 -9.11 -24.13
C THR A 103 12.55 -10.32 -23.20
N ARG A 104 13.41 -11.28 -23.56
CA ARG A 104 13.70 -12.45 -22.72
C ARG A 104 14.37 -12.06 -21.40
N GLU A 105 15.36 -11.17 -21.45
CA GLU A 105 16.02 -10.68 -20.24
C GLU A 105 15.02 -9.96 -19.32
N ILE A 106 14.16 -9.11 -19.88
CA ILE A 106 13.10 -8.42 -19.11
C ILE A 106 12.12 -9.44 -18.51
N ASP A 107 11.65 -10.43 -19.27
CA ASP A 107 10.75 -11.49 -18.78
C ASP A 107 11.38 -12.26 -17.61
N ASP A 108 12.66 -12.63 -17.71
CA ASP A 108 13.39 -13.29 -16.63
C ASP A 108 13.49 -12.41 -15.37
N GLN A 109 13.78 -11.11 -15.53
CA GLN A 109 13.83 -10.18 -14.42
C GLN A 109 12.45 -9.97 -13.79
N ILE A 110 11.38 -9.87 -14.59
CA ILE A 110 10.00 -9.76 -14.11
C ILE A 110 9.62 -11.01 -13.30
N CYS A 111 9.94 -12.21 -13.79
CA CYS A 111 9.65 -13.45 -13.08
C CYS A 111 10.39 -13.52 -11.73
N LYS A 112 11.68 -13.17 -11.72
CA LYS A 112 12.49 -13.13 -10.49
C LYS A 112 11.94 -12.10 -9.49
N ASN A 113 11.59 -10.91 -9.96
CA ASN A 113 11.04 -9.85 -9.12
C ASN A 113 9.66 -10.24 -8.56
N GLN A 114 8.77 -10.79 -9.40
CA GLN A 114 7.47 -11.29 -8.96
C GLN A 114 7.61 -12.37 -7.88
N TRP A 115 8.51 -13.33 -8.09
CA TRP A 115 8.76 -14.39 -7.11
C TRP A 115 9.26 -13.81 -5.78
N LYS A 116 10.24 -12.89 -5.83
CA LYS A 116 10.76 -12.22 -4.63
C LYS A 116 9.67 -11.46 -3.88
N SER A 117 8.92 -10.60 -4.58
CA SER A 117 7.85 -9.81 -3.97
C SER A 117 6.74 -10.69 -3.39
N THR A 118 6.34 -11.76 -4.08
CA THR A 118 5.32 -12.70 -3.57
C THR A 118 5.81 -13.38 -2.27
N ASN A 119 7.08 -13.76 -2.21
CA ASN A 119 7.67 -14.38 -1.02
C ASN A 119 7.78 -13.39 0.14
N GLU A 120 8.18 -12.15 -0.12
CA GLU A 120 8.22 -11.08 0.89
C GLU A 120 6.82 -10.79 1.45
N ILE A 121 5.80 -10.68 0.60
CA ILE A 121 4.41 -10.50 1.02
C ILE A 121 3.95 -11.67 1.91
N TYR A 122 4.32 -12.90 1.56
CA TYR A 122 3.99 -14.07 2.38
C TYR A 122 4.59 -13.99 3.79
N ILE A 123 5.85 -13.56 3.90
CA ILE A 123 6.53 -13.35 5.19
C ILE A 123 5.82 -12.25 5.99
N ILE A 124 5.58 -11.09 5.39
CA ILE A 124 4.88 -9.96 6.04
C ILE A 124 3.49 -10.39 6.53
N LYS A 125 2.75 -11.17 5.72
CA LYS A 125 1.45 -11.70 6.10
C LYS A 125 1.52 -12.62 7.33
N GLN A 126 2.55 -13.45 7.45
CA GLN A 126 2.77 -14.25 8.65
C GLN A 126 3.05 -13.38 9.87
N GLU A 127 3.89 -12.35 9.73
CA GLU A 127 4.18 -11.39 10.80
C GLU A 127 2.93 -10.63 11.25
N ILE A 128 2.12 -10.14 10.31
CA ILE A 128 0.85 -9.45 10.63
C ILE A 128 -0.09 -10.39 11.41
N ASN A 129 -0.21 -11.65 10.99
CA ASN A 129 -1.01 -12.65 11.70
C ASN A 129 -0.46 -12.94 13.11
N PHE A 130 0.86 -13.02 13.27
CA PHE A 130 1.49 -13.16 14.56
C PHE A 130 1.12 -11.99 15.49
N TRP A 131 1.28 -10.75 15.02
CA TRP A 131 0.96 -9.56 15.80
C TRP A 131 -0.53 -9.44 16.11
N LYS A 132 -1.40 -9.80 15.18
CA LYS A 132 -2.85 -9.86 15.41
C LYS A 132 -3.20 -10.82 16.57
N ASN A 133 -2.57 -12.00 16.58
CA ASN A 133 -2.77 -12.97 17.66
C ASN A 133 -2.21 -12.46 19.01
N GLU A 134 -1.06 -11.80 19.01
CA GLU A 134 -0.50 -11.21 20.23
C GLU A 134 -1.37 -10.06 20.78
N ILE A 135 -1.89 -9.18 19.90
CA ILE A 135 -2.83 -8.13 20.31
C ILE A 135 -4.07 -8.75 20.96
N GLU A 136 -4.63 -9.81 20.38
CA GLU A 136 -5.82 -10.46 20.93
C GLU A 136 -5.54 -11.10 22.30
N LYS A 137 -4.39 -11.77 22.46
CA LYS A 137 -3.96 -12.28 23.79
C LYS A 137 -3.80 -11.16 24.81
N LEU A 138 -3.23 -10.02 24.42
CA LEU A 138 -3.07 -8.87 25.31
C LEU A 138 -4.42 -8.26 25.70
N ARG A 139 -5.37 -8.16 24.76
CA ARG A 139 -6.74 -7.72 25.04
C ARG A 139 -7.44 -8.62 26.05
N GLN A 140 -7.33 -9.94 25.90
CA GLN A 140 -7.89 -10.91 26.85
C GLN A 140 -7.27 -10.74 28.24
N LYS A 141 -5.94 -10.68 28.34
CA LYS A 141 -5.24 -10.43 29.61
C LYS A 141 -5.69 -9.12 30.26
N LEU A 142 -5.83 -8.04 29.49
CA LEU A 142 -6.28 -6.76 30.02
C LEU A 142 -7.71 -6.84 30.54
N ASN A 143 -8.62 -7.48 29.81
CA ASN A 143 -10.00 -7.71 30.27
C ASN A 143 -10.02 -8.52 31.58
N ASP A 144 -9.26 -9.60 31.66
CA ASP A 144 -9.15 -10.41 32.87
C ASP A 144 -8.65 -9.57 34.05
N THR A 145 -7.59 -8.77 33.85
CA THR A 145 -7.08 -7.89 34.90
C THR A 145 -8.08 -6.81 35.33
N ILE A 146 -8.89 -6.27 34.41
CA ILE A 146 -9.95 -5.31 34.75
C ILE A 146 -11.01 -6.00 35.62
N ASN A 147 -11.47 -7.19 35.22
CA ASN A 147 -12.46 -7.95 35.97
C ASN A 147 -11.94 -8.29 37.38
N GLU A 148 -10.69 -8.72 37.51
CA GLU A 148 -10.05 -8.96 38.81
C GLU A 148 -9.99 -7.69 39.67
N LEU A 149 -9.59 -6.55 39.09
CA LEU A 149 -9.55 -5.28 39.79
C LEU A 149 -10.94 -4.82 40.24
N GLU A 150 -11.97 -5.03 39.43
CA GLU A 150 -13.36 -4.70 39.79
C GLU A 150 -13.86 -5.55 40.95
N ILE A 151 -13.57 -6.86 40.96
CA ILE A 151 -13.90 -7.74 42.09
C ILE A 151 -13.17 -7.26 43.36
N LYS A 152 -11.88 -6.94 43.26
CA LYS A 152 -11.10 -6.43 44.41
C LYS A 152 -11.63 -5.10 44.91
N ARG A 153 -12.02 -4.19 44.02
CA ARG A 153 -12.66 -2.92 44.37
C ARG A 153 -13.93 -3.16 45.19
N GLN A 154 -14.81 -4.05 44.73
CA GLN A 154 -16.04 -4.38 45.45
C GLN A 154 -15.77 -4.97 46.84
N GLN A 155 -14.77 -5.86 46.96
CA GLN A 155 -14.36 -6.42 48.26
C GLN A 155 -13.87 -5.33 49.22
N ILE A 156 -13.09 -4.37 48.73
CA ILE A 156 -12.59 -3.25 49.51
C ILE A 156 -13.71 -2.29 49.90
N GLU A 157 -14.65 -2.00 49.00
CA GLU A 157 -15.83 -1.19 49.29
C GLU A 157 -16.71 -1.84 50.37
N HIS A 158 -16.90 -3.16 50.30
CA HIS A 158 -17.60 -3.90 51.34
C HIS A 158 -16.88 -3.80 52.69
N PHE A 159 -15.54 -3.90 52.71
CA PHE A 159 -14.75 -3.71 53.93
C PHE A 159 -14.85 -2.28 54.47
N LEU A 160 -14.80 -1.28 53.59
CA LEU A 160 -15.00 0.13 53.94
C LEU A 160 -16.39 0.37 54.56
N ASN A 161 -17.44 -0.26 54.02
CA ASN A 161 -18.77 -0.19 54.61
C ASN A 161 -18.82 -0.77 56.03
N ARG A 162 -18.07 -1.85 56.31
CA ARG A 162 -17.94 -2.39 57.68
C ARG A 162 -17.27 -1.40 58.62
N ILE A 163 -16.21 -0.72 58.17
CA ILE A 163 -15.55 0.34 58.96
C ILE A 163 -16.51 1.50 59.23
N ILE A 164 -17.28 1.93 58.23
CA ILE A 164 -18.29 2.99 58.40
C ILE A 164 -19.36 2.58 59.41
N SER A 165 -19.83 1.33 59.35
CA SER A 165 -20.78 0.81 60.34
C SER A 165 -20.18 0.78 61.75
N SER A 166 -18.94 0.33 61.90
CA SER A 166 -18.24 0.36 63.19
C SER A 166 -18.05 1.78 63.72
N LEU A 167 -17.71 2.73 62.86
CA LEU A 167 -17.55 4.14 63.23
C LEU A 167 -18.85 4.70 63.81
N LYS A 168 -19.99 4.45 63.17
CA LYS A 168 -21.31 4.89 63.66
C LYS A 168 -21.63 4.33 65.05
N ILE A 169 -21.33 3.06 65.30
CA ILE A 169 -21.57 2.43 66.61
C ILE A 169 -20.72 3.11 67.69
N VAL A 170 -19.44 3.39 67.39
CA VAL A 170 -18.55 4.06 68.35
C VAL A 170 -18.96 5.51 68.59
N GLU A 171 -19.39 6.23 67.54
CA GLU A 171 -19.96 7.59 67.66
C GLU A 171 -21.24 7.60 68.50
N GLU A 172 -22.15 6.64 68.30
CA GLU A 172 -23.38 6.50 69.10
C GLU A 172 -23.07 6.19 70.57
N ASN A 173 -22.10 5.31 70.83
CA ASN A 173 -21.66 5.02 72.20
C ASN A 173 -21.08 6.26 72.89
N LEU A 174 -20.30 7.07 72.18
CA LEU A 174 -19.78 8.32 72.72
C LEU A 174 -20.93 9.31 72.99
N TYR A 175 -21.87 9.44 72.05
CA TYR A 175 -23.03 10.30 72.17
C TYR A 175 -23.93 9.95 73.37
N GLU A 176 -24.22 8.67 73.61
CA GLU A 176 -24.99 8.26 74.80
C GLU A 176 -24.25 8.58 76.10
N ARG A 177 -22.92 8.52 76.09
CA ARG A 177 -22.09 8.84 77.26
C ARG A 177 -22.03 10.34 77.52
N GLU A 178 -22.10 11.17 76.49
CA GLU A 178 -22.22 12.63 76.61
C GLU A 178 -23.57 13.09 77.18
N LYS A 179 -24.63 12.25 77.11
CA LYS A 179 -25.94 12.56 77.70
C LYS A 179 -26.00 12.38 79.22
N ARG A 180 -24.98 11.77 79.85
CA ARG A 180 -24.93 11.63 81.31
C ARG A 180 -25.01 13.02 81.97
N GLN A 181 -25.67 13.12 83.12
CA GLN A 181 -25.90 14.39 83.80
C GLN A 181 -25.26 14.41 85.19
N THR A 182 -24.99 15.61 85.70
CA THR A 182 -24.50 15.86 87.06
C THR A 182 -23.17 15.15 87.36
N ILE A 183 -23.10 14.38 88.45
CA ILE A 183 -21.89 13.69 88.91
C ILE A 183 -21.45 12.56 87.97
N ASP A 184 -22.35 12.06 87.11
CA ASP A 184 -22.09 10.95 86.18
C ASP A 184 -21.43 11.41 84.87
N LEU A 185 -21.39 12.72 84.60
CA LEU A 185 -20.68 13.30 83.47
C LEU A 185 -19.17 13.38 83.78
N VAL A 186 -18.52 12.21 83.75
CA VAL A 186 -17.09 12.06 84.01
C VAL A 186 -16.37 11.64 82.74
N HIS A 187 -15.31 12.37 82.40
CA HIS A 187 -14.33 11.97 81.39
C HIS A 187 -13.44 10.86 81.93
N ASP A 188 -13.93 9.64 81.81
CA ASP A 188 -13.20 8.45 82.22
C ASP A 188 -12.29 7.93 81.10
N ASN A 189 -11.58 6.84 81.39
CA ASN A 189 -10.71 6.20 80.42
C ASN A 189 -11.48 5.67 79.19
N VAL A 190 -12.77 5.32 79.33
CA VAL A 190 -13.58 4.79 78.23
C VAL A 190 -13.87 5.89 77.22
N ASP A 191 -14.21 7.11 77.66
CA ASP A 191 -14.41 8.26 76.77
C ASP A 191 -13.14 8.56 75.97
N CYS A 192 -11.98 8.57 76.63
CA CYS A 192 -10.68 8.78 75.98
C CYS A 192 -10.38 7.72 74.91
N GLU A 193 -10.65 6.44 75.19
CA GLU A 193 -10.43 5.35 74.23
C GLU A 193 -11.45 5.38 73.08
N LEU A 194 -12.70 5.75 73.32
CA LEU A 194 -13.70 5.92 72.24
C LEU A 194 -13.29 7.03 71.26
N ILE A 195 -12.81 8.17 71.76
CA ILE A 195 -12.33 9.28 70.91
C ILE A 195 -11.12 8.83 70.07
N LYS A 196 -10.15 8.12 70.69
CA LYS A 196 -9.01 7.56 69.94
C LYS A 196 -9.47 6.58 68.87
N LEU A 197 -10.42 5.70 69.19
CA LEU A 197 -10.96 4.73 68.25
C LEU A 197 -11.67 5.39 67.07
N ILE A 198 -12.45 6.44 67.30
CA ILE A 198 -13.07 7.26 66.24
C ILE A 198 -12.01 7.82 65.30
N ASN A 199 -10.97 8.47 65.84
CA ASN A 199 -9.89 9.03 65.03
C ASN A 199 -9.20 7.95 64.18
N MET A 200 -8.87 6.79 64.77
CA MET A 200 -8.27 5.67 64.04
C MET A 200 -9.19 5.13 62.93
N LEU A 201 -10.50 5.03 63.18
CA LEU A 201 -11.47 4.55 62.18
C LEU A 201 -11.67 5.56 61.05
N ILE A 202 -11.66 6.86 61.35
CA ILE A 202 -11.71 7.93 60.34
C ILE A 202 -10.45 7.89 59.47
N ASP A 203 -9.28 7.76 60.07
CA ASP A 203 -8.01 7.64 59.34
C ASP A 203 -8.00 6.40 58.44
N ALA A 204 -8.46 5.25 58.96
CA ALA A 204 -8.58 4.02 58.19
C ALA A 204 -9.56 4.18 57.02
N LYS A 205 -10.73 4.78 57.25
CA LYS A 205 -11.72 5.08 56.20
C LYS A 205 -11.13 5.95 55.11
N ASN A 206 -10.49 7.06 55.48
CA ASN A 206 -9.88 8.01 54.54
C ASN A 206 -8.74 7.36 53.76
N SER A 207 -7.89 6.57 54.43
CA SER A 207 -6.78 5.83 53.83
C SER A 207 -7.27 4.82 52.78
N ILE A 208 -8.33 4.07 53.07
CA ILE A 208 -8.89 3.10 52.12
C ILE A 208 -9.55 3.82 50.95
N ASN A 209 -10.35 4.84 51.21
CA ASN A 209 -11.11 5.54 50.18
C ASN A 209 -10.18 6.30 49.22
N ASN A 210 -9.39 7.22 49.76
CA ASN A 210 -8.55 8.12 48.95
C ASN A 210 -7.24 7.45 48.53
N GLY A 211 -6.81 6.41 49.25
CA GLY A 211 -5.56 5.72 48.95
C GLY A 211 -5.74 4.51 48.04
N ILE A 212 -6.63 3.58 48.40
CA ILE A 212 -6.72 2.28 47.72
C ILE A 212 -7.77 2.32 46.61
N ILE A 213 -8.99 2.76 46.91
CA ILE A 213 -10.10 2.76 45.94
C ILE A 213 -9.78 3.69 44.76
N GLU A 214 -9.29 4.91 45.02
CA GLU A 214 -8.87 5.83 43.95
C GLU A 214 -7.79 5.24 43.04
N LYS A 215 -6.79 4.55 43.60
CA LYS A 215 -5.74 3.89 42.81
C LYS A 215 -6.30 2.76 41.95
N ILE A 216 -7.20 1.95 42.49
CA ILE A 216 -7.84 0.87 41.72
C ILE A 216 -8.68 1.46 40.59
N ASN A 217 -9.48 2.50 40.86
CA ASN A 217 -10.29 3.18 39.84
C ASN A 217 -9.41 3.76 38.73
N LYS A 218 -8.30 4.41 39.10
CA LYS A 218 -7.32 4.92 38.12
C LYS A 218 -6.72 3.79 37.30
N GLN A 219 -6.37 2.66 37.91
CA GLN A 219 -5.82 1.52 37.17
C GLN A 219 -6.83 0.91 36.20
N ILE A 220 -8.10 0.76 36.62
CA ILE A 220 -9.19 0.30 35.76
C ILE A 220 -9.35 1.24 34.57
N TYR A 221 -9.34 2.55 34.80
CA TYR A 221 -9.43 3.56 33.74
C TYR A 221 -8.27 3.41 32.73
N LEU A 222 -7.02 3.35 33.20
CA LEU A 222 -5.84 3.20 32.34
C LEU A 222 -5.86 1.90 31.54
N ASN A 223 -6.32 0.80 32.16
CA ASN A 223 -6.44 -0.48 31.46
C ASN A 223 -7.51 -0.42 30.36
N ARG A 224 -8.65 0.25 30.60
CA ARG A 224 -9.70 0.46 29.58
C ARG A 224 -9.20 1.35 28.43
N GLU A 225 -8.44 2.40 28.75
CA GLU A 225 -7.80 3.23 27.74
C GLU A 225 -6.82 2.41 26.90
N ARG A 226 -6.00 1.56 27.53
CA ARG A 226 -5.08 0.68 26.79
C ARG A 226 -5.81 -0.32 25.91
N LEU A 227 -6.94 -0.87 26.37
CA LEU A 227 -7.80 -1.73 25.54
C LEU A 227 -8.30 -1.01 24.29
N TYR A 228 -8.80 0.21 24.43
CA TYR A 228 -9.23 1.01 23.28
C TYR A 228 -8.09 1.22 22.26
N GLN A 229 -6.87 1.49 22.73
CA GLN A 229 -5.71 1.61 21.85
C GLN A 229 -5.39 0.28 21.13
N LEU A 230 -5.47 -0.85 21.84
CA LEU A 230 -5.28 -2.17 21.23
C LEU A 230 -6.37 -2.50 20.20
N GLU A 231 -7.58 -1.99 20.35
CA GLU A 231 -8.66 -2.14 19.35
C GLU A 231 -8.37 -1.38 18.06
N ILE A 232 -7.83 -0.16 18.19
CA ILE A 232 -7.35 0.60 17.03
C ILE A 232 -6.21 -0.15 16.34
N GLU A 233 -5.18 -0.59 17.10
CA GLU A 233 -4.05 -1.36 16.56
C GLU A 233 -4.53 -2.66 15.88
N ALA A 234 -5.53 -3.34 16.44
CA ALA A 234 -6.12 -4.54 15.83
C ALA A 234 -6.79 -4.24 14.49
N ASN A 235 -7.50 -3.11 14.39
CA ASN A 235 -8.10 -2.66 13.13
C ASN A 235 -7.03 -2.33 12.10
N ASP A 236 -5.94 -1.65 12.49
CA ASP A 236 -4.82 -1.36 11.59
C ASP A 236 -4.17 -2.65 11.06
N LYS A 237 -3.98 -3.66 11.92
CA LYS A 237 -3.50 -4.98 11.48
C LYS A 237 -4.47 -5.69 10.54
N PHE A 238 -5.77 -5.52 10.74
CA PHE A 238 -6.78 -6.04 9.81
C PHE A 238 -6.68 -5.38 8.43
N TYR A 239 -6.55 -4.05 8.37
CA TYR A 239 -6.37 -3.34 7.11
C TYR A 239 -5.04 -3.70 6.42
N ALA A 240 -3.95 -3.79 7.18
CA ALA A 240 -2.67 -4.23 6.64
C ALA A 240 -2.78 -5.65 6.03
N LEU A 241 -3.43 -6.58 6.73
CA LEU A 241 -3.66 -7.93 6.22
C LEU A 241 -4.52 -7.93 4.94
N LEU A 242 -5.53 -7.06 4.87
CA LEU A 242 -6.36 -6.91 3.67
C LEU A 242 -5.51 -6.43 2.48
N LEU A 243 -4.66 -5.43 2.68
CA LEU A 243 -3.74 -4.93 1.66
C LEU A 243 -2.80 -6.03 1.17
N GLU A 244 -2.17 -6.78 2.08
CA GLU A 244 -1.30 -7.89 1.69
C GLU A 244 -2.05 -8.98 0.91
N ASN A 245 -3.29 -9.29 1.29
CA ASN A 245 -4.12 -10.23 0.53
C ASN A 245 -4.44 -9.71 -0.87
N THR A 246 -4.73 -8.41 -1.01
CA THR A 246 -4.93 -7.82 -2.34
C THR A 246 -3.65 -7.85 -3.16
N ALA A 247 -2.50 -7.58 -2.55
CA ALA A 247 -1.20 -7.60 -3.21
C ALA A 247 -0.82 -9.00 -3.70
N LEU A 248 -1.11 -10.06 -2.92
CA LEU A 248 -0.92 -11.45 -3.36
C LEU A 248 -1.74 -11.81 -4.61
N ASN A 249 -2.91 -11.19 -4.76
CA ASN A 249 -3.76 -11.42 -5.93
C ASN A 249 -3.32 -10.62 -7.16
N LEU A 250 -2.39 -9.67 -6.99
CA LEU A 250 -1.77 -8.96 -8.11
C LEU A 250 -0.73 -9.88 -8.76
N THR A 251 -1.17 -10.59 -9.79
CA THR A 251 -0.29 -11.34 -10.68
C THR A 251 0.05 -10.50 -11.90
N ASN A 252 1.23 -10.71 -12.48
CA ASN A 252 1.56 -10.16 -13.78
C ASN A 252 0.64 -10.82 -14.82
N THR A 253 -0.45 -10.13 -15.17
CA THR A 253 -1.39 -10.53 -16.24
C THR A 253 -0.77 -10.41 -17.62
N LEU A 254 0.39 -9.77 -17.72
CA LEU A 254 1.32 -9.97 -18.82
C LEU A 254 2.01 -11.31 -18.58
N LEU A 255 1.35 -12.39 -19.01
CA LEU A 255 2.01 -13.62 -19.42
C LEU A 255 3.33 -13.24 -20.11
N CYS A 256 4.42 -13.90 -19.71
CA CYS A 256 5.63 -14.00 -20.53
C CYS A 256 5.22 -13.97 -22.01
N PHE A 257 5.80 -13.07 -22.80
CA PHE A 257 5.53 -12.99 -24.23
C PHE A 257 5.90 -14.29 -24.99
N SER A 258 6.33 -15.34 -24.27
CA SER A 258 6.50 -16.72 -24.73
C SER A 258 5.26 -17.33 -25.38
N ASN A 259 4.04 -16.83 -25.12
CA ASN A 259 2.82 -17.36 -25.78
C ASN A 259 2.50 -16.74 -27.14
N TYR A 260 3.17 -15.67 -27.58
CA TYR A 260 2.94 -15.10 -28.92
C TYR A 260 3.69 -15.84 -30.04
N LYS A 261 4.71 -16.67 -29.72
CA LYS A 261 5.43 -17.47 -30.73
C LYS A 261 4.76 -18.79 -31.12
N ASN A 262 3.78 -19.28 -30.34
CA ASN A 262 3.11 -20.55 -30.63
C ASN A 262 1.85 -20.43 -31.52
N ASN A 263 1.42 -19.20 -31.86
CA ASN A 263 0.23 -18.95 -32.69
C ASN A 263 0.55 -18.37 -34.07
N VAL A 264 1.82 -18.28 -34.48
CA VAL A 264 2.24 -17.78 -35.80
C VAL A 264 2.93 -18.87 -36.64
N SER A 265 3.03 -20.09 -36.11
CA SER A 265 3.61 -21.27 -36.77
C SER A 265 2.62 -22.43 -36.92
N GLY A 266 1.34 -22.11 -37.12
CA GLY A 266 0.27 -23.03 -37.53
C GLY A 266 -0.28 -22.67 -38.89
#